data_AF-A0AA38FNZ7-F1
#
_entry.id   AF-A0AA38FNZ7-F1
#
_cell.length_a   1.000
_cell.length_b   1.000
_cell.length_c   1.000
_cell.angle_alpha   90.00
_cell.angle_beta   90.00
_cell.angle_gamma   90.00
#
_symmetry.space_group_name_H-M   'P 1'
#
loop_
_entity.id
_entity.type
_entity.pdbx_description
1 polymer ?
#
loop_
_entity_poly.entity_id
_entity_poly.type
_entity_poly.pdbx_seq_one_letter_code
_entity_poly.pdbx_strand_id
1 'polypeptide(L)' 'SQVTYDGTSLIIDGNRRLLFSGSIHYVRSTPEMWPGLIDKAKDGGLDCIQTYLFWNMHEPKQGQ' A
#
# COMPACT_ATOMS: atom_id res chain seq x y z
N SER A 1 -12.53 10.80 3.06
CA SER A 1 -13.12 9.68 2.32
C SER A 1 -13.74 8.71 3.31
N GLN A 2 -14.87 8.10 2.98
CA GLN A 2 -15.50 7.07 3.79
C GLN A 2 -15.21 5.69 3.17
N VAL A 3 -14.75 4.75 3.99
CA VAL A 3 -14.49 3.37 3.56
C VAL A 3 -15.37 2.44 4.41
N THR A 4 -16.14 1.60 3.74
CA THR A 4 -16.97 0.54 4.37
C THR A 4 -16.97 -0.69 3.47
N TYR A 5 -17.73 -1.73 3.83
CA TYR A 5 -17.86 -2.95 3.06
C TYR A 5 -19.23 -3.60 3.31
N ASP A 6 -19.60 -4.51 2.42
CA ASP A 6 -20.71 -5.44 2.63
C ASP A 6 -20.34 -6.84 2.13
N GLY A 7 -21.30 -7.75 2.03
CA GLY A 7 -21.08 -9.13 1.59
C GLY A 7 -20.55 -9.29 0.16
N THR A 8 -20.41 -8.21 -0.62
CA THR A 8 -19.93 -8.26 -1.99
C THR A 8 -18.59 -7.54 -2.18
N SER A 9 -18.41 -6.35 -1.63
CA SER A 9 -17.21 -5.54 -1.93
C SER A 9 -16.87 -4.51 -0.87
N LEU A 10 -15.67 -3.95 -0.99
CA LEU A 10 -15.37 -2.64 -0.42
C LEU A 10 -16.19 -1.55 -1.11
N ILE A 11 -16.55 -0.54 -0.33
CA ILE A 11 -17.26 0.66 -0.78
C ILE A 11 -16.41 1.86 -0.35
N ILE A 12 -15.93 2.63 -1.33
CA ILE A 12 -15.10 3.82 -1.14
C ILE A 12 -15.87 5.01 -1.69
N ASP A 13 -16.12 5.99 -0.82
CA ASP A 13 -16.89 7.20 -1.15
C ASP A 13 -18.23 6.87 -1.84
N GLY A 14 -18.96 5.90 -1.28
CA GLY A 14 -20.26 5.44 -1.78
C GLY A 14 -20.22 4.52 -3.00
N ASN A 15 -19.04 4.28 -3.59
CA ASN A 15 -18.90 3.47 -4.79
C ASN A 15 -18.28 2.11 -4.48
N ARG A 16 -18.86 1.03 -5.02
CA ARG A 16 -18.26 -0.32 -4.94
C ARG A 16 -16.97 -0.36 -5.75
N ARG A 17 -15.91 -0.94 -5.17
CA ARG A 17 -14.60 -1.06 -5.82
C ARG A 17 -14.07 -2.48 -5.69
N LEU A 18 -13.64 -3.05 -6.82
CA LEU A 18 -12.69 -4.15 -6.85
C LEU A 18 -11.30 -3.51 -6.90
N LEU A 19 -10.46 -3.75 -5.89
CA LEU A 19 -9.14 -3.16 -5.79
C LEU A 19 -8.08 -4.14 -6.27
N PHE A 20 -7.24 -3.71 -7.20
CA PHE A 20 -6.01 -4.41 -7.56
C PHE A 20 -4.86 -3.86 -6.72
N SER A 21 -4.29 -4.71 -5.86
CA SER A 21 -3.22 -4.33 -4.94
C SER A 21 -1.91 -5.03 -5.30
N GLY A 22 -0.79 -4.31 -5.16
CA GLY A 22 0.55 -4.87 -5.33
C GLY A 22 1.47 -4.56 -4.15
N SER A 23 2.38 -5.48 -3.82
CA SER A 23 3.30 -5.32 -2.70
C SER A 23 4.55 -4.53 -3.08
N ILE A 24 4.83 -3.45 -2.36
CA ILE A 24 6.10 -2.72 -2.41
C ILE A 24 6.61 -2.55 -0.98
N HIS A 25 7.66 -3.29 -0.62
CA HIS A 25 8.29 -3.15 0.69
C HIS A 25 9.31 -2.02 0.66
N TYR A 26 8.97 -0.86 1.24
CA TYR A 26 9.79 0.35 1.14
C TYR A 26 11.25 0.13 1.55
N VAL A 27 11.53 -0.68 2.59
CA VAL A 27 12.90 -1.00 3.04
C VAL A 27 13.75 -1.80 2.03
N ARG A 28 13.15 -2.33 0.97
CA ARG A 28 13.84 -3.10 -0.08
C ARG A 28 14.20 -2.26 -1.30
N SER A 29 14.04 -0.94 -1.21
CA SER A 29 14.38 0.04 -2.25
C SER A 29 14.77 1.35 -1.60
N THR A 30 15.56 2.20 -2.28
CA THR A 30 15.93 3.50 -1.71
C THR A 30 14.79 4.52 -1.87
N PRO A 31 14.72 5.57 -1.03
CA PRO A 31 13.73 6.63 -1.17
C PRO A 31 13.66 7.25 -2.57
N GLU A 32 14.79 7.36 -3.26
CA GLU A 32 14.88 7.91 -4.62
C GLU A 32 14.18 7.01 -5.66
N MET A 33 14.10 5.70 -5.40
CA MET A 33 13.41 4.75 -6.27
C MET A 33 11.89 4.75 -6.08
N TRP A 34 11.38 5.11 -4.89
CA TRP A 34 9.97 4.93 -4.55
C TRP A 34 9.00 5.63 -5.52
N PRO A 35 9.20 6.89 -5.94
CA PRO A 35 8.30 7.53 -6.89
C PRO A 35 8.18 6.72 -8.19
N GLY A 36 9.32 6.30 -8.77
CA GLY A 36 9.32 5.50 -10.00
C GLY A 36 8.73 4.10 -9.85
N LEU A 37 8.82 3.49 -8.66
CA LEU A 37 8.16 2.21 -8.38
C LEU A 37 6.63 2.38 -8.26
N ILE A 38 6.18 3.44 -7.61
CA ILE A 38 4.74 3.76 -7.47
C ILE A 38 4.15 4.15 -8.83
N ASP A 39 4.88 4.92 -9.64
CA ASP A 39 4.45 5.31 -11.00
C ASP A 39 4.28 4.07 -11.88
N LYS A 40 5.25 3.15 -11.88
CA LYS A 40 5.13 1.88 -12.63
C LYS A 40 3.97 1.01 -12.14
N ALA A 41 3.72 0.98 -10.83
CA ALA A 41 2.58 0.26 -10.27
C ALA A 41 1.25 0.86 -10.74
N LYS A 42 1.15 2.19 -10.75
CA LYS A 42 -0.02 2.92 -11.26
C LYS A 42 -0.22 2.71 -12.76
N ASP A 43 0.84 2.81 -13.56
CA ASP A 43 0.82 2.54 -15.00
C ASP A 43 0.46 1.08 -15.30
N GLY A 44 0.83 0.17 -14.39
CA GLY A 44 0.43 -1.24 -14.40
C GLY A 44 -1.01 -1.50 -13.98
N GLY A 45 -1.79 -0.48 -13.63
CA GLY A 45 -3.21 -0.58 -13.31
C GLY A 45 -3.52 -0.95 -11.86
N LEU A 46 -2.57 -0.79 -10.93
CA LEU A 46 -2.84 -1.00 -9.50
C LEU A 46 -3.59 0.18 -8.87
N ASP A 47 -4.63 -0.13 -8.09
CA ASP A 47 -5.37 0.83 -7.28
C ASP A 47 -4.69 1.10 -5.93
N CYS A 48 -3.92 0.12 -5.44
CA CYS A 48 -3.39 0.11 -4.08
C CYS A 48 -1.96 -0.43 -4.02
N ILE A 49 -1.18 0.14 -3.10
CA ILE A 49 0.09 -0.44 -2.67
C ILE A 49 -0.09 -1.05 -1.28
N GLN A 50 0.39 -2.28 -1.12
CA GLN A 50 0.46 -2.94 0.17
C GLN A 50 1.92 -3.03 0.63
N THR A 51 2.18 -2.74 1.91
CA THR A 51 3.51 -2.95 2.51
C THR A 51 3.38 -3.50 3.92
N TYR A 52 4.33 -4.32 4.33
CA TYR A 52 4.57 -4.59 5.74
C TYR A 52 5.27 -3.41 6.41
N LEU A 53 5.09 -3.32 7.73
CA LEU A 53 5.97 -2.55 8.61
C LEU A 53 7.02 -3.50 9.19
N PHE A 54 8.28 -3.15 8.99
CA PHE A 54 9.42 -3.95 9.45
C PHE A 54 9.81 -3.48 10.85
N TRP A 55 9.14 -4.01 11.87
CA TRP A 55 9.29 -3.56 13.26
C TRP A 55 10.76 -3.55 13.71
N ASN A 56 11.53 -4.60 13.40
CA ASN A 56 12.95 -4.70 13.72
C ASN A 56 13.83 -3.59 13.11
N MET A 57 13.41 -2.97 12.02
CA MET A 57 14.10 -1.83 11.41
C MET A 57 13.76 -0.52 12.10
N HIS A 58 12.56 -0.42 12.66
CA HIS A 58 12.06 0.77 13.35
C HIS A 58 12.41 0.78 14.84
N GLU A 59 12.43 -0.39 15.48
CA GLU A 59 12.85 -0.61 16.86
C GLU A 59 13.96 -1.68 16.89
N PRO A 60 15.19 -1.32 16.47
CA PRO A 60 16.33 -2.25 16.53
C PRO A 60 16.75 -2.56 17.98
N LYS A 61 16.37 -1.69 18.91
CA LYS A 61 16.55 -1.82 20.36
C LYS A 61 15.28 -1.36 21.04
N GLN A 62 14.83 -2.11 22.04
CA GLN A 62 13.60 -1.83 22.79
C GLN A 62 13.55 -0.37 23.28
N GLY A 63 12.51 0.35 22.89
CA GLY A 63 12.20 1.72 23.33
C GLY A 63 13.01 2.85 22.70
N GLN A 64 13.72 2.63 21.58
CA GLN A 64 14.44 3.68 20.84
C GLN A 64 13.62 4.34 19.74
#